data_AF-L0ATJ3-F1
#
_entry.id   AF-L0ATJ3-F1
#
_cell.length_a   1.000
_cell.length_b   1.000
_cell.length_c   1.000
_cell.angle_alpha   90.00
_cell.angle_beta   90.00
_cell.angle_gamma   90.00
#
_symmetry.space_group_name_H-M   'P 1'
#
loop_
_entity.id
_entity.type
_entity.pdbx_description
1 polymer ?
#
loop_
_entity_poly.entity_id
_entity_poly.type
_entity_poly.pdbx_seq_one_letter_code
_entity_poly.pdbx_strand_id
1 'polypeptide(L)'
;MAIIKTMLGTVATLLCITQILEAGVAKRTTTASPSTGNQLQEALTRAQQAVSNAATEVSQALGLNNLPAPETVASQLHNQSLSFARTVGQFVGQLQNEISAHQGEFTNLLQSVATKWNETATNLQAHTTEVTRTTQELRTSFNSGLQSFFDEAQKIVNAIVPNAQAASDNLQQIARTALDRVQETANEFRSSLQATTQNTTAD
;
A
#
# COMPACT_ATOMS: atom_id res chain seq x y z
N MET A 1 -60.71 -23.78 33.32
CA MET A 1 -59.49 -24.51 33.74
C MET A 1 -58.80 -24.95 32.46
N ALA A 2 -57.60 -24.45 32.10
CA ALA A 2 -56.30 -24.85 32.67
C ALA A 2 -55.96 -26.31 32.24
N ILE A 3 -54.77 -26.67 31.72
CA ILE A 3 -53.48 -25.95 31.62
C ILE A 3 -52.51 -26.76 30.71
N ILE A 4 -51.58 -26.14 29.93
CA ILE A 4 -50.18 -26.63 29.65
C ILE A 4 -50.00 -27.98 28.84
N LYS A 5 -49.00 -28.27 27.98
CA LYS A 5 -47.70 -27.66 27.53
C LYS A 5 -47.20 -28.31 26.20
N THR A 6 -46.22 -27.67 25.53
CA THR A 6 -45.03 -28.18 24.77
C THR A 6 -44.90 -29.67 24.36
N MET A 7 -44.22 -30.10 23.26
CA MET A 7 -43.06 -29.52 22.55
C MET A 7 -42.72 -30.26 21.20
N LEU A 8 -41.81 -29.66 20.41
CA LEU A 8 -40.88 -30.28 19.42
C LEU A 8 -41.42 -30.93 18.12
N GLY A 9 -40.63 -30.79 17.03
CA GLY A 9 -40.71 -31.66 15.85
C GLY A 9 -40.50 -30.98 14.48
N THR A 10 -39.25 -30.79 14.06
CA THR A 10 -38.89 -30.37 12.68
C THR A 10 -38.96 -31.54 11.68
N VAL A 11 -39.30 -31.26 10.41
CA VAL A 11 -38.54 -31.59 9.16
C VAL A 11 -39.43 -31.49 7.90
N ALA A 12 -38.77 -31.11 6.79
CA ALA A 12 -39.25 -30.63 5.49
C ALA A 12 -40.19 -31.50 4.62
N THR A 13 -40.89 -30.82 3.70
CA THR A 13 -41.21 -31.24 2.31
C THR A 13 -41.61 -29.98 1.53
N LEU A 14 -40.82 -29.52 0.55
CA LEU A 14 -40.81 -29.92 -0.87
C LEU A 14 -42.07 -29.53 -1.65
N LEU A 15 -41.98 -28.51 -2.52
CA LEU A 15 -42.83 -28.39 -3.71
C LEU A 15 -42.16 -27.50 -4.78
N CYS A 16 -41.94 -28.08 -5.96
CA CYS A 16 -41.33 -27.40 -7.11
C CYS A 16 -42.36 -26.61 -7.92
N ILE A 17 -41.96 -25.47 -8.50
CA ILE A 17 -42.73 -24.79 -9.55
C ILE A 17 -41.84 -24.58 -10.78
N THR A 18 -42.02 -25.49 -11.74
CA THR A 18 -41.89 -25.37 -13.22
C THR A 18 -40.87 -24.41 -13.85
N GLN A 19 -40.02 -24.98 -14.72
CA GLN A 19 -39.34 -24.27 -15.81
C GLN A 19 -40.25 -24.17 -17.04
N ILE A 20 -40.18 -23.08 -17.83
CA ILE A 20 -40.80 -22.95 -19.15
C ILE A 20 -39.85 -22.22 -20.13
N LEU A 21 -39.80 -22.71 -21.38
CA LEU A 21 -39.06 -22.20 -22.55
C LEU A 21 -39.87 -21.11 -23.28
N GLU A 22 -39.33 -20.18 -24.07
CA GLU A 22 -37.97 -19.90 -24.59
C GLU A 22 -37.83 -18.34 -24.64
N ALA A 23 -36.84 -17.63 -25.20
CA ALA A 23 -35.81 -17.96 -26.19
C ALA A 23 -34.52 -17.14 -26.00
N GLY A 24 -33.39 -17.69 -26.46
CA GLY A 24 -32.35 -16.88 -27.12
C GLY A 24 -31.57 -15.83 -26.31
N VAL A 25 -31.64 -15.79 -24.97
CA VAL A 25 -30.67 -14.99 -24.19
C VAL A 25 -29.33 -15.72 -24.19
N ALA A 26 -28.44 -15.30 -25.10
CA ALA A 26 -27.03 -15.60 -25.00
C ALA A 26 -26.52 -15.11 -23.65
N LYS A 27 -26.33 -16.04 -22.71
CA LYS A 27 -25.81 -15.77 -21.37
C LYS A 27 -24.38 -15.29 -21.50
N ARG A 28 -24.20 -13.97 -21.69
CA ARG A 28 -22.94 -13.29 -21.37
C ARG A 28 -22.65 -13.65 -19.92
N THR A 29 -21.70 -14.56 -19.73
CA THR A 29 -20.86 -14.56 -18.55
C THR A 29 -20.09 -13.24 -18.59
N THR A 30 -20.75 -12.18 -18.17
CA THR A 30 -20.08 -11.00 -17.64
C THR A 30 -19.39 -11.48 -16.38
N THR A 31 -18.19 -12.04 -16.56
CA THR A 31 -17.18 -12.03 -15.51
C THR A 31 -17.12 -10.59 -15.05
N ALA A 32 -17.61 -10.31 -13.85
CA ALA A 32 -17.58 -8.97 -13.32
C ALA A 32 -16.11 -8.58 -13.21
N SER A 33 -15.65 -7.68 -14.10
CA SER A 33 -14.33 -7.07 -13.94
C SER A 33 -14.27 -6.50 -12.53
N PRO A 34 -13.23 -6.80 -11.74
CA PRO A 34 -13.10 -6.19 -10.43
C PRO A 34 -13.14 -4.68 -10.60
N SER A 35 -14.12 -4.03 -9.96
CA SER A 35 -14.26 -2.57 -10.00
C SER A 35 -12.96 -1.93 -9.50
N THR A 36 -12.55 -0.80 -10.10
CA THR A 36 -11.24 -0.20 -9.79
C THR A 36 -11.09 0.14 -8.32
N GLY A 37 -12.19 0.48 -7.62
CA GLY A 37 -12.22 0.63 -6.17
C GLY A 37 -11.77 -0.61 -5.40
N ASN A 38 -12.20 -1.82 -5.80
CA ASN A 38 -11.74 -3.07 -5.17
C ASN A 38 -10.23 -3.26 -5.38
N GLN A 39 -9.72 -3.00 -6.59
CA GLN A 39 -8.29 -3.15 -6.89
C GLN A 39 -7.41 -2.14 -6.14
N LEU A 40 -7.89 -0.91 -5.95
CA LEU A 40 -7.22 0.11 -5.13
C LEU A 40 -7.24 -0.26 -3.65
N GLN A 41 -8.36 -0.78 -3.14
CA GLN A 41 -8.49 -1.24 -1.74
C GLN A 41 -7.58 -2.46 -1.46
N GLU A 42 -7.48 -3.40 -2.40
CA GLU A 42 -6.54 -4.53 -2.34
C GLU A 42 -5.08 -4.05 -2.36
N ALA A 43 -4.73 -3.13 -3.26
CA ALA A 43 -3.38 -2.54 -3.31
C ALA A 43 -3.03 -1.83 -2.01
N LEU A 44 -3.98 -1.07 -1.45
CA LEU A 44 -3.82 -0.38 -0.18
C LEU A 44 -3.56 -1.37 0.96
N THR A 45 -4.33 -2.47 1.02
CA THR A 45 -4.16 -3.51 2.04
C THR A 45 -2.80 -4.20 1.94
N ARG A 46 -2.36 -4.56 0.71
CA ARG A 46 -1.03 -5.17 0.50
C ARG A 46 0.11 -4.23 0.88
N ALA A 47 0.02 -2.96 0.48
CA ALA A 47 1.01 -1.94 0.81
C ALA A 47 1.07 -1.71 2.32
N GLN A 48 -0.07 -1.56 3.00
CA GLN A 48 -0.15 -1.42 4.45
C GLN A 48 0.51 -2.60 5.18
N GLN A 49 0.22 -3.83 4.74
CA GLN A 49 0.81 -5.02 5.32
C GLN A 49 2.33 -5.08 5.08
N ALA A 50 2.81 -4.68 3.90
CA ALA A 50 4.24 -4.65 3.60
C ALA A 50 4.99 -3.61 4.45
N VAL A 51 4.45 -2.40 4.62
CA VAL A 51 5.02 -1.35 5.49
C VAL A 51 5.04 -1.79 6.95
N SER A 52 3.92 -2.34 7.45
CA SER A 52 3.83 -2.85 8.84
C SER A 52 4.83 -3.98 9.12
N ASN A 53 4.98 -4.91 8.17
CA ASN A 53 5.98 -5.96 8.24
C ASN A 53 7.41 -5.39 8.26
N ALA A 54 7.72 -4.42 7.38
CA ALA A 54 9.04 -3.77 7.33
C ALA A 54 9.35 -3.03 8.64
N ALA A 55 8.40 -2.29 9.21
CA ALA A 55 8.56 -1.60 10.49
C ALA A 55 8.78 -2.57 11.67
N THR A 56 8.08 -3.71 11.66
CA THR A 56 8.25 -4.77 12.66
C THR A 56 9.65 -5.40 12.57
N GLU A 57 10.10 -5.72 11.35
CA GLU A 57 11.42 -6.31 11.08
C GLU A 57 12.57 -5.35 11.41
N VAL A 58 12.43 -4.04 11.14
CA VAL A 58 13.37 -3.02 11.63
C VAL A 58 13.45 -3.04 13.15
N SER A 59 12.30 -3.07 13.83
CA SER A 59 12.25 -3.05 15.29
C SER A 59 12.93 -4.28 15.90
N GLN A 60 12.73 -5.46 15.31
CA GLN A 60 13.41 -6.69 15.70
C GLN A 60 14.92 -6.62 15.41
N ALA A 61 15.32 -6.16 14.21
CA ALA A 61 16.72 -6.03 13.81
C ALA A 61 17.51 -4.95 14.57
N LEU A 62 16.84 -4.08 15.33
CA LEU A 62 17.46 -3.12 16.27
C LEU A 62 17.50 -3.65 17.71
N GLY A 63 16.64 -4.60 18.07
CA GLY A 63 16.63 -5.26 19.38
C GLY A 63 17.56 -6.47 19.51
N LEU A 64 18.19 -6.90 18.42
CA LEU A 64 19.15 -8.00 18.39
C LEU A 64 20.59 -7.47 18.56
N ASN A 65 21.35 -8.00 19.52
CA ASN A 65 22.74 -7.58 19.77
C ASN A 65 23.73 -7.95 18.63
N ASN A 66 23.27 -8.65 17.58
CA ASN A 66 24.07 -9.14 16.47
C ASN A 66 23.75 -8.35 15.18
N LEU A 67 23.95 -7.03 15.22
CA LEU A 67 23.85 -6.21 14.01
C LEU A 67 25.00 -6.58 13.05
N PRO A 68 24.72 -6.77 11.75
CA PRO A 68 25.77 -6.87 10.73
C PRO A 68 26.64 -5.61 10.67
N ALA A 69 27.81 -5.75 10.02
CA ALA A 69 28.78 -4.67 9.79
C ALA A 69 28.08 -3.34 9.42
N PRO A 70 28.23 -2.26 10.22
CA PRO A 70 27.44 -1.05 10.08
C PRO A 70 27.53 -0.39 8.70
N GLU A 71 28.69 -0.48 8.06
CA GLU A 71 29.00 0.13 6.76
C GLU A 71 28.23 -0.52 5.59
N THR A 72 28.15 -1.86 5.55
CA THR A 72 27.43 -2.59 4.50
C THR A 72 25.94 -2.25 4.51
N VAL A 73 25.31 -2.23 5.69
CA VAL A 73 23.90 -1.86 5.81
C VAL A 73 23.71 -0.37 5.55
N ALA A 74 24.61 0.51 6.02
CA ALA A 74 24.51 1.95 5.75
C ALA A 74 24.58 2.25 4.24
N SER A 75 25.51 1.63 3.51
CA SER A 75 25.65 1.74 2.05
C SER A 75 24.40 1.24 1.30
N GLN A 76 23.91 0.06 1.64
CA GLN A 76 22.73 -0.52 0.99
C GLN A 76 21.46 0.32 1.25
N LEU A 77 21.30 0.80 2.47
CA LEU A 77 20.19 1.64 2.88
C LEU A 77 20.27 3.07 2.31
N HIS A 78 21.48 3.60 2.15
CA HIS A 78 21.75 4.84 1.42
C HIS A 78 21.26 4.70 -0.03
N ASN A 79 21.64 3.61 -0.72
CA ASN A 79 21.19 3.36 -2.09
C ASN A 79 19.66 3.19 -2.19
N GLN A 80 19.04 2.45 -1.28
CA GLN A 80 17.57 2.31 -1.23
C GLN A 80 16.86 3.65 -0.93
N SER A 81 17.38 4.45 0.00
CA SER A 81 16.83 5.77 0.35
C SER A 81 16.89 6.75 -0.83
N LEU A 82 18.01 6.79 -1.57
CA LEU A 82 18.13 7.60 -2.79
C LEU A 82 17.21 7.10 -3.91
N SER A 83 17.14 5.78 -4.11
CA SER A 83 16.27 5.18 -5.13
C SER A 83 14.80 5.53 -4.85
N PHE A 84 14.35 5.28 -3.62
CA PHE A 84 13.00 5.61 -3.20
C PHE A 84 12.71 7.11 -3.29
N ALA A 85 13.60 7.98 -2.80
CA ALA A 85 13.41 9.43 -2.90
C ALA A 85 13.29 9.94 -4.34
N ARG A 86 14.01 9.34 -5.30
CA ARG A 86 13.85 9.65 -6.75
C ARG A 86 12.48 9.19 -7.25
N THR A 87 12.03 7.99 -6.88
CA THR A 87 10.70 7.46 -7.20
C THR A 87 9.59 8.35 -6.62
N VAL A 88 9.72 8.80 -5.37
CA VAL A 88 8.79 9.77 -4.76
C VAL A 88 8.76 11.07 -5.56
N GLY A 89 9.92 11.61 -5.98
CA GLY A 89 9.99 12.78 -6.85
C GLY A 89 9.30 12.60 -8.21
N GLN A 90 9.35 11.40 -8.80
CA GLN A 90 8.60 11.08 -10.02
C GLN A 90 7.09 11.13 -9.79
N PHE A 91 6.60 10.59 -8.68
CA PHE A 91 5.18 10.65 -8.31
C PHE A 91 4.71 12.08 -8.02
N VAL A 92 5.55 12.93 -7.42
CA VAL A 92 5.28 14.38 -7.28
C VAL A 92 5.08 15.03 -8.65
N GLY A 93 5.95 14.75 -9.62
CA GLY A 93 5.81 15.25 -10.99
C GLY A 93 4.53 14.73 -11.69
N GLN A 94 4.18 13.46 -11.49
CA GLN A 94 2.92 12.89 -12.01
C GLN A 94 1.69 13.59 -11.42
N LEU A 95 1.67 13.87 -10.11
CA LEU A 95 0.59 14.63 -9.49
C LEU A 95 0.53 16.09 -9.97
N GLN A 96 1.68 16.76 -10.15
CA GLN A 96 1.71 18.13 -10.69
C GLN A 96 1.17 18.19 -12.13
N ASN A 97 1.47 17.17 -12.94
CA ASN A 97 0.89 17.03 -14.28
C ASN A 97 -0.62 16.78 -14.21
N GLU A 98 -1.08 15.90 -13.32
CA GLU A 98 -2.51 15.62 -13.10
C GLU A 98 -3.28 16.87 -12.66
N ILE A 99 -2.76 17.62 -11.68
CA ILE A 99 -3.29 18.91 -11.21
C ILE A 99 -3.40 19.93 -12.36
N SER A 100 -2.38 19.97 -13.24
CA SER A 100 -2.32 20.91 -14.35
C SER A 100 -3.29 20.54 -15.49
N ALA A 101 -3.49 19.24 -15.73
CA ALA A 101 -4.42 18.71 -16.72
C ALA A 101 -5.88 18.73 -16.24
N HIS A 102 -6.10 18.55 -14.93
CA HIS A 102 -7.41 18.37 -14.32
C HIS A 102 -7.57 19.26 -13.07
N GLN A 103 -8.03 20.49 -13.29
CA GLN A 103 -8.52 21.37 -12.22
C GLN A 103 -9.90 20.90 -11.74
N GLY A 104 -9.91 19.83 -10.92
CA GLY A 104 -11.11 19.18 -10.41
C GLY A 104 -11.19 19.15 -8.88
N GLU A 105 -12.18 18.42 -8.37
CA GLU A 105 -12.47 18.23 -6.93
C GLU A 105 -11.23 17.86 -6.10
N PHE A 106 -10.33 17.05 -6.66
CA PHE A 106 -9.15 16.54 -5.96
C PHE A 106 -7.96 17.53 -5.93
N THR A 107 -8.00 18.66 -6.65
CA THR A 107 -6.84 19.58 -6.83
C THR A 107 -6.10 19.90 -5.52
N ASN A 108 -6.84 20.33 -4.49
CA ASN A 108 -6.26 20.71 -3.20
C ASN A 108 -5.65 19.51 -2.45
N LEU A 109 -6.26 18.33 -2.57
CA LEU A 109 -5.73 17.08 -2.01
C LEU A 109 -4.42 16.70 -2.72
N LEU A 110 -4.40 16.70 -4.05
CA LEU A 110 -3.22 16.33 -4.83
C LEU A 110 -2.06 17.32 -4.60
N GLN A 111 -2.34 18.62 -4.45
CA GLN A 111 -1.32 19.62 -4.09
C GLN A 111 -0.74 19.35 -2.69
N SER A 112 -1.58 19.01 -1.71
CA SER A 112 -1.15 18.65 -0.36
C SER A 112 -0.27 17.39 -0.35
N VAL A 113 -0.71 16.33 -1.05
CA VAL A 113 0.04 15.08 -1.19
C VAL A 113 1.36 15.29 -1.94
N ALA A 114 1.35 16.01 -3.06
CA ALA A 114 2.57 16.35 -3.80
C ALA A 114 3.57 17.14 -2.95
N THR A 115 3.09 18.05 -2.08
CA THR A 115 3.93 18.77 -1.13
C THR A 115 4.55 17.81 -0.10
N LYS A 116 3.75 16.93 0.51
CA LYS A 116 4.21 15.97 1.52
C LYS A 116 5.14 14.89 0.97
N TRP A 117 4.88 14.40 -0.25
CA TRP A 117 5.81 13.53 -0.98
C TRP A 117 7.11 14.27 -1.33
N ASN A 118 7.07 15.55 -1.73
CA ASN A 118 8.28 16.33 -1.98
C ASN A 118 9.12 16.55 -0.70
N GLU A 119 8.47 16.84 0.44
CA GLU A 119 9.11 16.86 1.76
C GLU A 119 9.74 15.50 2.08
N THR A 120 9.02 14.40 1.87
CA THR A 120 9.51 13.03 2.08
C THR A 120 10.77 12.75 1.24
N ALA A 121 10.75 13.05 -0.06
CA ALA A 121 11.89 12.87 -0.95
C ALA A 121 13.10 13.73 -0.51
N THR A 122 12.85 15.00 -0.16
CA THR A 122 13.89 15.94 0.28
C THR A 122 14.53 15.48 1.59
N ASN A 123 13.71 15.07 2.57
CA ASN A 123 14.17 14.57 3.85
C ASN A 123 15.02 13.31 3.68
N LEU A 124 14.54 12.33 2.90
CA LEU A 124 15.30 11.12 2.60
C LEU A 124 16.64 11.46 1.95
N GLN A 125 16.67 12.29 0.90
CA GLN A 125 17.91 12.71 0.24
C GLN A 125 18.89 13.36 1.23
N ALA A 126 18.43 14.32 2.03
CA ALA A 126 19.26 15.03 3.02
C ALA A 126 19.86 14.07 4.05
N HIS A 127 19.07 13.12 4.57
CA HIS A 127 19.54 12.08 5.49
C HIS A 127 20.55 11.13 4.85
N THR A 128 20.57 11.04 3.52
CA THR A 128 21.42 10.10 2.79
C THR A 128 22.76 10.72 2.40
N THR A 129 22.82 12.02 2.11
CA THR A 129 24.09 12.74 1.83
C THR A 129 25.00 12.91 3.04
N GLU A 130 24.49 12.79 4.27
CA GLU A 130 25.28 13.02 5.48
C GLU A 130 26.01 11.75 5.92
N VAL A 131 27.28 11.64 5.49
CA VAL A 131 28.17 10.46 5.63
C VAL A 131 28.40 10.01 7.09
N THR A 132 28.06 10.86 8.06
CA THR A 132 28.22 10.60 9.51
C THR A 132 26.99 9.96 10.16
N ARG A 133 25.85 9.81 9.47
CA ARG A 133 24.63 9.23 10.04
C ARG A 133 24.81 7.76 10.39
N THR A 134 24.33 7.37 11.56
CA THR A 134 24.33 5.98 11.98
C THR A 134 23.37 5.14 11.13
N THR A 135 23.67 3.85 10.98
CA THR A 135 22.80 2.86 10.33
C THR A 135 21.41 2.78 10.97
N GLN A 136 21.23 3.24 12.21
CA GLN A 136 19.94 3.28 12.91
C GLN A 136 19.13 4.55 12.58
N GLU A 137 19.78 5.71 12.46
CA GLU A 137 19.13 6.94 11.99
C GLU A 137 18.68 6.81 10.52
N LEU A 138 19.52 6.23 9.66
CA LEU A 138 19.16 5.91 8.28
C LEU A 138 17.94 4.97 8.24
N ARG A 139 17.88 3.93 9.09
CA ARG A 139 16.73 2.99 9.16
C ARG A 139 15.45 3.68 9.60
N THR A 140 15.54 4.51 10.64
CA THR A 140 14.39 5.26 11.17
C THR A 140 13.88 6.26 10.14
N SER A 141 14.77 6.99 9.48
CA SER A 141 14.43 7.95 8.42
C SER A 141 13.77 7.27 7.22
N PHE A 142 14.36 6.17 6.72
CA PHE A 142 13.80 5.41 5.61
C PHE A 142 12.40 4.86 5.92
N ASN A 143 12.23 4.22 7.08
CA ASN A 143 10.93 3.66 7.49
C ASN A 143 9.88 4.77 7.70
N SER A 144 10.27 5.91 8.30
CA SER A 144 9.39 7.08 8.43
C SER A 144 9.01 7.68 7.08
N GLY A 145 9.93 7.73 6.11
CA GLY A 145 9.64 8.21 4.76
C GLY A 145 8.72 7.26 3.99
N LEU A 146 8.92 5.96 4.12
CA LEU A 146 8.07 4.92 3.55
C LEU A 146 6.63 5.00 4.09
N GLN A 147 6.48 5.11 5.42
CA GLN A 147 5.18 5.30 6.08
C GLN A 147 4.52 6.62 5.63
N SER A 148 5.26 7.74 5.66
CA SER A 148 4.73 9.04 5.25
C SER A 148 4.27 9.05 3.80
N PHE A 149 4.99 8.38 2.90
CA PHE A 149 4.55 8.26 1.50
C PHE A 149 3.28 7.42 1.38
N PHE A 150 3.22 6.29 2.09
CA PHE A 150 2.04 5.40 2.14
C PHE A 150 0.80 6.12 2.68
N ASP A 151 0.90 6.86 3.78
CA ASP A 151 -0.23 7.56 4.41
C ASP A 151 -0.86 8.58 3.45
N GLU A 152 -0.04 9.29 2.68
CA GLU A 152 -0.53 10.23 1.66
C GLU A 152 -1.11 9.51 0.43
N ALA A 153 -0.53 8.37 0.00
CA ALA A 153 -1.12 7.53 -1.04
C ALA A 153 -2.50 6.98 -0.62
N GLN A 154 -2.65 6.62 0.66
CA GLN A 154 -3.91 6.20 1.24
C GLN A 154 -4.96 7.32 1.22
N LYS A 155 -4.59 8.59 1.45
CA LYS A 155 -5.54 9.71 1.34
C LYS A 155 -6.08 9.87 -0.09
N ILE A 156 -5.22 9.68 -1.10
CA ILE A 156 -5.65 9.66 -2.50
C ILE A 156 -6.67 8.54 -2.73
N VAL A 157 -6.38 7.30 -2.31
CA VAL A 157 -7.32 6.17 -2.45
C VAL A 157 -8.64 6.41 -1.73
N ASN A 158 -8.60 6.90 -0.49
CA ASN A 158 -9.80 7.20 0.30
C ASN A 158 -10.70 8.28 -0.32
N ALA A 159 -10.13 9.20 -1.11
CA ALA A 159 -10.88 10.20 -1.86
C ALA A 159 -11.42 9.67 -3.20
N ILE A 160 -10.63 8.83 -3.90
CA ILE A 160 -11.02 8.22 -5.18
C ILE A 160 -12.12 7.17 -5.01
N VAL A 161 -11.98 6.22 -4.08
CA VAL A 161 -12.88 5.06 -3.95
C VAL A 161 -14.37 5.42 -3.86
N PRO A 162 -14.81 6.42 -3.05
CA PRO A 162 -16.23 6.82 -3.03
C PRO A 162 -16.67 7.56 -4.31
N ASN A 163 -15.77 8.31 -4.95
CA ASN A 163 -16.05 9.19 -6.10
C ASN A 163 -15.35 8.71 -7.38
N ALA A 164 -15.28 7.40 -7.60
CA ALA A 164 -14.41 6.80 -8.62
C ALA A 164 -14.74 7.24 -10.07
N GLN A 165 -15.98 7.62 -10.37
CA GLN A 165 -16.34 8.20 -11.68
C GLN A 165 -15.85 9.65 -11.88
N ALA A 166 -15.55 10.38 -10.80
CA ALA A 166 -15.03 11.74 -10.86
C ALA A 166 -13.49 11.79 -10.89
N ALA A 167 -12.82 10.72 -10.43
CA ALA A 167 -11.37 10.57 -10.53
C ALA A 167 -10.97 10.15 -11.94
N SER A 168 -9.98 10.81 -12.53
CA SER A 168 -9.44 10.41 -13.83
C SER A 168 -8.81 9.01 -13.75
N ASP A 169 -8.79 8.28 -14.87
CA ASP A 169 -8.10 6.99 -14.96
C ASP A 169 -6.61 7.11 -14.62
N ASN A 170 -5.99 8.25 -14.98
CA ASN A 170 -4.60 8.54 -14.67
C ASN A 170 -4.38 8.70 -13.16
N LEU A 171 -5.27 9.42 -12.46
CA LEU A 171 -5.20 9.58 -11.00
C LEU A 171 -5.41 8.23 -10.28
N GLN A 172 -6.34 7.41 -10.76
CA GLN A 172 -6.52 6.03 -10.27
C GLN A 172 -5.25 5.18 -10.49
N GLN A 173 -4.59 5.31 -11.65
CA GLN A 173 -3.34 4.62 -11.95
C GLN A 173 -2.17 5.13 -11.09
N ILE A 174 -2.04 6.44 -10.87
CA ILE A 174 -1.02 7.03 -9.98
C ILE A 174 -1.18 6.47 -8.57
N ALA A 175 -2.39 6.50 -8.01
CA ALA A 175 -2.68 5.99 -6.67
C ALA A 175 -2.30 4.51 -6.52
N ARG A 176 -2.69 3.67 -7.50
CA ARG A 176 -2.31 2.26 -7.53
C ARG A 176 -0.80 2.06 -7.61
N THR A 177 -0.15 2.75 -8.54
CA THR A 177 1.30 2.58 -8.80
C THR A 177 2.12 3.04 -7.59
N ALA A 178 1.69 4.10 -6.89
CA ALA A 178 2.27 4.53 -5.62
C ALA A 178 2.20 3.42 -4.56
N LEU A 179 1.04 2.78 -4.38
CA LEU A 179 0.87 1.68 -3.42
C LEU A 179 1.66 0.43 -3.79
N ASP A 180 1.65 0.03 -5.07
CA ASP A 180 2.43 -1.13 -5.53
C ASP A 180 3.95 -0.86 -5.36
N ARG A 181 4.44 0.38 -5.57
CA ARG A 181 5.85 0.76 -5.30
C ARG A 181 6.21 0.83 -3.82
N VAL A 182 5.30 1.26 -2.94
CA VAL A 182 5.49 1.14 -1.49
C VAL A 182 5.65 -0.33 -1.10
N GLN A 183 4.77 -1.19 -1.60
CA GLN A 183 4.78 -2.62 -1.30
C GLN A 183 6.11 -3.26 -1.73
N GLU A 184 6.59 -2.96 -2.92
CA GLU A 184 7.89 -3.41 -3.44
C GLU A 184 9.05 -2.90 -2.58
N THR A 185 9.15 -1.58 -2.38
CA THR A 185 10.22 -0.94 -1.58
C THR A 185 10.30 -1.50 -0.16
N ALA A 186 9.15 -1.70 0.49
CA ALA A 186 9.06 -2.30 1.82
C ALA A 186 9.59 -3.75 1.86
N ASN A 187 9.27 -4.54 0.82
CA ASN A 187 9.72 -5.92 0.70
C ASN A 187 11.21 -6.03 0.37
N GLU A 188 11.74 -5.18 -0.51
CA GLU A 188 13.16 -5.10 -0.84
C GLU A 188 14.00 -4.74 0.39
N PHE A 189 13.56 -3.73 1.16
CA PHE A 189 14.21 -3.32 2.39
C PHE A 189 14.21 -4.43 3.44
N ARG A 190 13.06 -5.10 3.67
CA ARG A 190 12.98 -6.27 4.56
C ARG A 190 13.91 -7.40 4.10
N SER A 191 13.91 -7.73 2.82
CA SER A 191 14.77 -8.78 2.27
C SER A 191 16.26 -8.43 2.44
N SER A 192 16.60 -7.16 2.28
CA SER A 192 17.95 -6.65 2.53
C SER A 192 18.36 -6.76 4.00
N LEU A 193 17.46 -6.45 4.95
CA LEU A 193 17.73 -6.63 6.37
C LEU A 193 17.94 -8.11 6.72
N GLN A 194 17.04 -8.99 6.28
CA GLN A 194 17.11 -10.43 6.54
C GLN A 194 18.36 -11.09 5.94
N ALA A 195 18.72 -10.74 4.69
CA ALA A 195 19.93 -11.27 4.07
C ALA A 195 21.20 -10.87 4.84
N THR A 196 21.23 -9.66 5.40
CA THR A 196 22.41 -9.19 6.13
C THR A 196 22.47 -9.76 7.55
N THR A 197 21.35 -9.95 8.24
CA THR A 197 21.34 -10.60 9.57
C THR A 197 21.66 -12.11 9.48
N GLN A 198 21.12 -12.83 8.50
CA GLN A 198 21.39 -14.26 8.33
C GLN A 198 22.87 -14.55 8.02
N ASN A 199 23.52 -13.77 7.15
CA ASN A 199 24.96 -13.90 6.88
C ASN A 199 25.86 -13.63 8.10
N THR A 200 25.34 -13.02 9.18
CA THR A 200 26.11 -12.74 10.42
C THR A 200 25.92 -13.84 11.48
N THR A 201 25.24 -14.94 11.15
CA THR A 201 24.95 -16.05 12.09
C THR A 201 25.63 -17.37 11.67
N ALA A 202 26.58 -17.31 10.73
CA ALA A 202 27.20 -18.47 10.08
C ALA A 202 28.74 -18.51 10.20
N ASP A 203 29.32 -17.66 11.06
CA ASP A 203 30.75 -17.60 11.41
C ASP A 203 30.90 -17.70 12.94
#